data_AF-A0A8T5Q0X9-F1
#
_entry.id   AF-A0A8T5Q0X9-F1
#
_cell.length_a   1.000
_cell.length_b   1.000
_cell.length_c   1.000
_cell.angle_alpha   90.00
_cell.angle_beta   90.00
_cell.angle_gamma   90.00
#
_symmetry.space_group_name_H-M   'P 1'
#
loop_
_entity.id
_entity.type
_entity.pdbx_description
1 polymer ?
#
loop_
_entity_poly.entity_id
_entity_poly.type
_entity_poly.pdbx_seq_one_letter_code
_entity_poly.pdbx_strand_id
1 'polypeptide(L)'
;MNEIIRKAILIGVGAASLTKEKAEKAIKGFVKKGKINSKEGKALVRVLLGEAKKEKARLSSLMKTEGKKLAKEAESVTKKELKILKARLAKLEKKAKKSKKKK
;
A
#
# COMPACT_ATOMS: atom_id res chain seq x y z
N MET A 1 -13.97 20.26 -21.16
CA MET A 1 -15.01 19.20 -21.10
C MET A 1 -14.42 17.84 -20.73
N ASN A 2 -13.33 17.41 -21.37
CA ASN A 2 -12.64 16.13 -21.08
C ASN A 2 -12.22 15.96 -19.60
N GLU A 3 -11.74 17.02 -18.94
CA GLU A 3 -11.38 17.00 -17.51
C GLU A 3 -12.56 16.69 -16.58
N ILE A 4 -13.75 17.22 -16.88
CA ILE A 4 -14.96 16.98 -16.06
C ILE A 4 -15.38 15.52 -16.19
N ILE A 5 -15.36 14.97 -17.41
CA ILE A 5 -15.65 13.57 -17.67
C ILE A 5 -14.62 12.67 -16.98
N ARG A 6 -13.33 13.02 -17.07
CA ARG A 6 -12.24 12.31 -16.39
C ARG A 6 -12.48 12.27 -14.87
N LYS A 7 -12.78 13.41 -14.25
CA LYS A 7 -13.10 13.49 -12.82
C LYS A 7 -14.36 12.71 -12.46
N ALA A 8 -15.42 12.80 -13.26
CA ALA A 8 -16.64 12.05 -13.05
C ALA A 8 -16.40 10.52 -13.10
N ILE A 9 -15.56 10.04 -14.03
CA ILE A 9 -15.15 8.63 -14.10
C ILE A 9 -14.32 8.25 -12.88
N LEU A 10 -13.35 9.08 -12.47
CA LEU A 10 -12.53 8.81 -11.29
C LEU A 10 -13.36 8.76 -10.00
N ILE A 11 -14.37 9.62 -9.87
CA ILE A 11 -15.28 9.64 -8.72
C ILE A 11 -16.23 8.42 -8.76
N GLY A 12 -16.79 8.10 -9.94
CA GLY A 12 -17.76 7.02 -10.08
C GLY A 12 -17.15 5.62 -10.03
N VAL A 13 -15.98 5.43 -10.63
CA VAL A 13 -15.30 4.11 -10.69
C VAL A 13 -14.29 3.94 -9.56
N GLY A 14 -13.72 5.05 -9.08
CA GLY A 14 -12.60 5.06 -8.14
C GLY A 14 -11.25 4.85 -8.84
N ALA A 15 -10.25 5.66 -8.48
CA ALA A 15 -8.90 5.56 -9.05
C ALA A 15 -8.22 4.21 -8.74
N ALA A 16 -8.47 3.65 -7.55
CA ALA A 16 -7.89 2.38 -7.12
C ALA A 16 -8.48 1.16 -7.85
N SER A 17 -9.74 1.27 -8.27
CA SER A 17 -10.54 0.20 -8.89
C SER A 17 -10.66 0.36 -10.41
N LEU A 18 -9.96 1.34 -10.99
CA LEU A 18 -9.99 1.68 -12.40
C LEU A 18 -9.26 0.62 -13.22
N THR A 19 -9.98 0.03 -14.17
CA THR A 19 -9.42 -0.94 -15.12
C THR A 19 -9.67 -0.47 -16.55
N LYS A 20 -8.95 -1.06 -17.52
CA LYS A 20 -9.11 -0.73 -18.94
C LYS A 20 -10.57 -0.89 -19.39
N GLU A 21 -11.17 -2.01 -19.01
CA GLU A 21 -12.57 -2.33 -19.33
C GLU A 21 -13.56 -1.31 -18.74
N LYS A 22 -13.38 -0.95 -17.46
CA LYS A 22 -14.25 0.02 -16.79
C LYS A 22 -14.11 1.42 -17.39
N ALA A 23 -12.88 1.83 -17.70
CA ALA A 23 -12.60 3.11 -18.35
C ALA A 23 -13.22 3.18 -19.76
N GLU A 24 -13.04 2.13 -20.57
CA GLU A 24 -13.64 2.02 -21.91
C GLU A 24 -15.17 2.05 -21.85
N LYS A 25 -15.78 1.28 -20.94
CA LYS A 25 -17.23 1.22 -20.76
C LYS A 25 -17.81 2.59 -20.36
N ALA A 26 -17.17 3.28 -19.43
CA ALA A 26 -17.59 4.60 -18.99
C ALA A 26 -17.51 5.63 -20.14
N ILE A 27 -16.38 5.66 -20.85
CA ILE A 27 -16.12 6.58 -21.96
C ILE A 27 -17.05 6.32 -23.14
N LYS A 28 -17.34 5.05 -23.47
CA LYS A 28 -18.29 4.69 -24.53
C LYS A 28 -19.69 5.25 -24.27
N GLY A 29 -20.09 5.39 -23.00
CA GLY A 29 -21.33 6.07 -22.62
C GLY A 29 -21.34 7.56 -22.97
N PHE A 30 -20.22 8.25 -22.77
CA PHE A 30 -20.08 9.67 -23.15
C PHE A 30 -19.98 9.87 -24.66
N VAL A 31 -19.36 8.94 -25.39
CA VAL A 31 -19.32 8.95 -26.86
C VAL A 31 -20.74 8.78 -27.42
N LYS A 32 -21.50 7.81 -26.92
CA LYS A 32 -22.90 7.58 -27.35
C LYS A 32 -23.80 8.79 -27.10
N LYS A 33 -23.56 9.54 -26.02
CA LYS A 33 -24.29 10.77 -25.68
C LYS A 33 -23.83 11.99 -26.48
N GLY A 34 -22.90 11.82 -27.44
CA GLY A 34 -22.35 12.92 -28.24
C GLY A 34 -21.50 13.91 -27.43
N LYS A 35 -21.12 13.58 -26.19
CA LYS A 35 -20.36 14.48 -25.31
C LYS A 35 -18.87 14.54 -25.66
N ILE A 36 -18.36 13.49 -26.31
CA ILE A 36 -16.97 13.36 -26.80
C ILE A 36 -16.96 12.53 -28.07
N ASN A 37 -15.96 12.73 -28.93
CA ASN A 37 -15.79 11.88 -30.11
C ASN A 37 -14.99 10.59 -29.78
N SER A 38 -15.01 9.61 -30.70
CA SER A 38 -14.30 8.33 -30.52
C SER A 38 -12.78 8.49 -30.37
N LYS A 39 -12.18 9.49 -31.00
CA LYS A 39 -10.73 9.73 -30.94
C LYS A 39 -10.32 10.27 -29.57
N GLU A 40 -11.08 11.24 -29.05
CA GLU A 40 -10.94 11.79 -27.70
C GLU A 40 -11.19 10.74 -26.63
N GLY A 41 -12.21 9.89 -26.81
CA GLY A 41 -12.50 8.80 -25.89
C GLY A 41 -11.31 7.84 -25.75
N LYS A 42 -10.71 7.42 -26.86
CA LYS A 42 -9.51 6.55 -26.83
C LYS A 42 -8.31 7.23 -26.14
N ALA A 43 -8.12 8.54 -26.33
CA ALA A 43 -7.07 9.29 -25.65
C ALA A 43 -7.32 9.35 -24.13
N LEU A 44 -8.55 9.64 -23.72
CA LEU A 44 -8.97 9.67 -22.31
C LEU A 44 -8.74 8.34 -21.59
N VAL A 45 -9.06 7.21 -22.23
CA VAL A 45 -8.78 5.86 -21.66
C VAL A 45 -7.29 5.71 -21.34
N ARG A 46 -6.40 6.10 -22.27
CA ARG A 46 -4.95 5.97 -22.06
C ARG A 46 -4.45 6.83 -20.91
N VAL A 47 -4.92 8.08 -20.84
CA VAL A 47 -4.56 9.02 -19.77
C VAL A 47 -4.99 8.46 -18.41
N LEU A 48 -6.27 8.08 -18.29
CA LEU A 48 -6.84 7.51 -17.07
C LEU A 48 -6.06 6.27 -16.57
N LEU A 49 -5.72 5.36 -17.48
CA LEU A 49 -4.96 4.15 -17.12
C LEU A 49 -3.51 4.46 -16.77
N GLY A 50 -2.89 5.42 -17.45
CA GLY A 50 -1.53 5.87 -17.16
C GLY A 50 -1.43 6.46 -15.76
N GLU A 51 -2.39 7.30 -15.39
CA GLU A 51 -2.44 7.93 -14.07
C GLU A 51 -2.75 6.91 -12.97
N ALA A 52 -3.72 6.01 -13.19
CA ALA A 52 -4.02 4.97 -12.22
C ALA A 52 -2.78 4.09 -11.94
N LYS A 53 -2.00 3.74 -12.98
CA LYS A 53 -0.74 3.01 -12.80
C LYS A 53 0.31 3.81 -12.03
N LYS A 54 0.46 5.10 -12.35
CA LYS A 54 1.41 6.00 -11.69
C LYS A 54 1.08 6.15 -10.20
N GLU A 55 -0.20 6.33 -9.88
CA GLU A 55 -0.67 6.46 -8.51
C GLU A 55 -0.51 5.15 -7.72
N LYS A 56 -0.81 4.01 -8.35
CA LYS A 56 -0.59 2.69 -7.76
C LYS A 56 0.90 2.43 -7.48
N ALA A 57 1.79 2.87 -8.36
CA ALA A 57 3.23 2.77 -8.16
C ALA A 57 3.71 3.66 -6.99
N ARG A 58 3.23 4.91 -6.91
CA ARG A 58 3.52 5.81 -5.77
C ARG A 58 3.06 5.19 -4.45
N LEU A 59 1.82 4.70 -4.40
CA LEU A 59 1.27 4.08 -3.20
C LEU A 59 2.04 2.82 -2.80
N SER A 60 2.41 1.97 -3.78
CA SER A 60 3.24 0.79 -3.54
C SER A 60 4.60 1.15 -2.93
N SER A 61 5.25 2.21 -3.42
CA SER A 61 6.52 2.69 -2.87
C SER A 61 6.39 3.19 -1.44
N LEU A 62 5.35 3.97 -1.14
CA LEU A 62 5.07 4.42 0.23
C LEU A 62 4.83 3.22 1.15
N MET A 63 3.94 2.30 0.77
CA MET A 63 3.67 1.08 1.54
C MET A 63 4.92 0.22 1.78
N LYS A 64 5.81 0.10 0.80
CA LYS A 64 7.09 -0.61 1.00
C LYS A 64 7.98 0.11 2.01
N THR A 65 7.94 1.43 2.05
CA THR A 65 8.79 2.25 2.93
C THR A 65 8.27 2.24 4.36
N GLU A 66 6.99 2.53 4.57
CA GLU A 66 6.30 2.37 5.86
C GLU A 66 6.37 0.92 6.36
N GLY A 67 6.10 -0.05 5.48
CA GLY A 67 6.14 -1.48 5.83
C GLY A 67 7.53 -1.93 6.28
N LYS A 68 8.60 -1.46 5.61
CA LYS A 68 9.98 -1.73 6.05
C LYS A 68 10.30 -1.08 7.41
N LYS A 69 9.81 0.13 7.67
CA LYS A 69 10.00 0.78 8.98
C LYS A 69 9.32 -0.03 10.10
N LEU A 70 8.06 -0.41 9.90
CA LEU A 70 7.30 -1.22 10.85
C LEU A 70 7.94 -2.59 11.10
N ALA A 71 8.38 -3.27 10.04
CA ALA A 71 9.09 -4.55 10.16
C ALA A 71 10.39 -4.42 10.98
N LYS A 72 11.13 -3.32 10.77
CA LYS A 72 12.39 -3.04 11.48
C LYS A 72 12.16 -2.66 12.94
N GLU A 73 11.09 -1.93 13.24
CA GLU A 73 10.66 -1.65 14.61
C GLU A 73 10.22 -2.92 15.34
N ALA A 74 9.42 -3.77 14.70
CA ALA A 74 9.01 -5.06 15.26
C ALA A 74 10.23 -5.94 15.59
N GLU A 75 11.20 -6.06 14.67
CA GLU A 75 12.44 -6.82 14.91
C GLU A 75 13.27 -6.25 16.08
N SER A 76 13.26 -4.92 16.25
CA SER A 76 13.94 -4.23 17.35
C SER A 76 13.28 -4.50 18.69
N VAL A 77 11.94 -4.56 18.74
CA VAL A 77 11.18 -4.94 19.94
C VAL A 77 11.51 -6.38 20.35
N THR A 78 11.49 -7.33 19.41
CA THR A 78 11.81 -8.74 19.71
C THR A 78 13.24 -8.92 20.24
N LYS A 79 14.21 -8.16 19.71
CA LYS A 79 15.60 -8.17 20.19
C LYS A 79 15.73 -7.62 21.62
N LYS A 80 14.94 -6.61 21.98
CA LYS A 80 14.91 -6.06 23.35
C LYS A 80 14.33 -7.07 24.34
N GLU A 81 13.24 -7.74 23.99
CA GLU A 81 12.62 -8.78 24.81
C GLU A 81 13.57 -9.97 25.03
N LEU A 82 14.27 -10.43 23.97
CA LEU A 82 15.30 -11.47 24.08
C LEU A 82 16.45 -11.07 25.01
N LYS A 83 16.87 -9.80 25.00
CA LYS A 83 17.91 -9.29 25.92
C LYS A 83 17.43 -9.33 27.37
N ILE A 84 16.19 -8.91 27.62
CA ILE A 84 15.58 -8.95 28.96
C ILE A 84 15.48 -10.41 29.45
N LEU A 85 15.07 -11.32 28.57
CA LEU A 85 14.95 -12.75 28.88
C LEU A 85 16.31 -13.35 29.24
N LYS A 86 17.36 -13.09 28.45
CA LYS A 86 18.73 -13.53 28.75
C LYS A 86 19.26 -12.96 30.06
N ALA A 87 18.97 -11.69 30.36
CA ALA A 87 19.37 -11.07 31.63
C ALA A 87 18.66 -11.70 32.84
N ARG A 88 17.38 -12.06 32.71
CA ARG A 88 16.64 -12.81 33.73
C ARG A 88 17.19 -14.22 33.91
N LEU A 89 17.49 -14.92 32.81
CA LEU A 89 18.08 -16.25 32.85
C LEU A 89 19.45 -16.23 33.56
N ALA A 90 20.34 -15.31 33.21
CA ALA A 90 21.64 -15.16 33.87
C ALA A 90 21.51 -14.84 35.38
N LYS A 91 20.50 -14.05 35.79
CA LYS A 91 20.22 -13.79 37.21
C LYS A 91 19.72 -15.05 37.93
N LEU A 92 18.86 -15.84 37.29
CA LEU A 92 18.36 -17.11 37.82
C LEU A 92 19.49 -18.15 37.93
N GLU A 93 20.34 -18.27 36.90
CA GLU A 93 21.51 -19.14 36.91
C GLU A 93 22.52 -18.77 37.99
N LYS A 94 22.78 -17.47 38.21
CA LYS A 94 23.62 -17.00 39.32
C LYS A 94 23.02 -17.34 40.69
N LYS A 95 21.71 -17.25 40.85
CA LYS A 95 21.02 -17.65 42.10
C LYS A 95 21.08 -19.17 42.31
N ALA A 96 20.88 -19.96 41.27
CA ALA A 96 20.98 -21.42 41.31
C ALA A 96 22.40 -21.93 41.61
N LYS A 97 23.44 -21.25 41.08
CA LYS A 97 24.84 -21.55 41.44
C LYS A 97 25.17 -21.18 42.89
N LYS A 98 24.58 -20.11 43.44
CA LYS A 98 24.75 -19.73 44.84
C LYS A 98 24.05 -20.67 45.82
N SER A 99 22.91 -21.26 45.46
CA SER A 99 22.22 -22.26 46.29
C SER A 99 22.92 -23.62 46.29
N LYS A 100 23.61 -24.01 45.20
CA LYS A 100 24.44 -25.23 45.16
C LYS A 100 25.76 -25.15 45.93
N LYS A 101 26.29 -23.95 46.23
CA LYS A 101 27.53 -23.74 47.00
C LYS A 101 27.33 -23.70 48.52
N LYS A 102 26.09 -23.81 49.00
CA LYS A 102 25.71 -23.77 50.43
C LYS A 102 25.27 -25.14 50.98
N LYS A 103 25.46 -26.22 50.22
CA LYS A 103 25.33 -27.61 50.67
C LYS A 103 26.70 -28.26 50.67
#